data_AF-A0AAW5LN47-F1
#
_entry.id   AF-A0AAW5LN47-F1
#
_cell.length_a   1.000
_cell.length_b   1.000
_cell.length_c   1.000
_cell.angle_alpha   90.00
_cell.angle_beta   90.00
_cell.angle_gamma   90.00
#
_symmetry.space_group_name_H-M   'P 1'
#
loop_
_entity.id
_entity.type
_entity.pdbx_description
1 polymer ?
#
loop_
_entity_poly.entity_id
_entity_poly.type
_entity_poly.pdbx_seq_one_letter_code
_entity_poly.pdbx_strand_id
1 'polypeptide(L)' 'MASQKAHIALYHMGIYMDQELNDWFVAAYQAQVPTKLDMGKSCVRMKNPKNIPYELIGELVSKMSMERYIELYEKNHRK' A
#
# COMPACT_ATOMS: atom_id res chain seq x y z
N MET A 1 -17.19 -19.96 -8.55
CA MET A 1 -16.09 -19.09 -9.06
C MET A 1 -16.64 -17.67 -9.22
N ALA A 2 -16.52 -16.82 -8.20
CA ALA A 2 -17.02 -15.45 -8.26
C ALA A 2 -15.95 -14.56 -8.89
N SER A 3 -16.10 -14.27 -10.17
CA SER A 3 -15.28 -13.31 -10.91
C SER A 3 -15.56 -11.90 -10.36
N GLN A 4 -14.68 -11.38 -9.50
CA GLN A 4 -14.75 -10.02 -8.97
C GLN A 4 -14.35 -9.04 -10.09
N LYS A 5 -15.29 -8.70 -10.98
CA LYS A 5 -15.08 -7.69 -12.02
C LYS A 5 -14.86 -6.30 -11.39
N ALA A 6 -13.74 -5.67 -11.73
CA ALA A 6 -13.41 -4.25 -11.55
C ALA A 6 -12.92 -3.76 -10.16
N HIS A 7 -11.83 -4.33 -9.63
CA HIS A 7 -10.98 -3.58 -8.70
C HIS A 7 -9.50 -3.85 -8.96
N ILE A 8 -8.68 -2.81 -8.85
CA ILE A 8 -7.22 -2.86 -8.92
C ILE A 8 -6.71 -3.10 -7.50
N ALA A 9 -6.05 -4.22 -7.28
CA ALA A 9 -5.44 -4.56 -6.01
C ALA A 9 -3.93 -4.26 -6.09
N LEU A 10 -3.48 -3.24 -5.35
CA LEU A 10 -2.06 -2.93 -5.18
C LEU A 10 -1.54 -3.71 -3.97
N TYR A 11 -0.59 -4.60 -4.19
CA TYR A 11 0.08 -5.32 -3.12
C TYR A 11 1.41 -4.65 -2.81
N HIS A 12 1.57 -4.16 -1.59
CA HIS A 12 2.80 -3.54 -1.13
C HIS A 12 3.17 -4.09 0.25
N MET A 13 4.18 -4.97 0.28
CA MET A 13 4.65 -5.61 1.52
C MET A 13 5.25 -4.61 2.51
N GLY A 14 5.71 -3.45 2.02
CA GLY A 14 6.22 -2.38 2.86
C GLY A 14 5.19 -1.82 3.84
N ILE A 15 3.93 -1.69 3.42
CA ILE A 15 2.80 -1.23 4.24
C ILE A 15 2.47 -2.23 5.36
N TYR A 16 2.83 -3.50 5.16
CA TYR A 16 2.62 -4.55 6.15
C TYR A 16 3.73 -4.63 7.18
N MET A 17 4.98 -4.44 6.74
CA MET A 17 6.17 -4.58 7.58
C MET A 17 6.49 -3.31 8.38
N ASP A 18 6.14 -2.14 7.86
CA ASP A 18 6.41 -0.85 8.49
C ASP A 18 5.08 -0.14 8.83
N GLN A 19 4.77 -0.11 10.13
CA GLN A 19 3.51 0.41 10.64
C GLN A 19 3.42 1.94 10.58
N GLU A 20 4.57 2.63 10.62
CA GLU A 20 4.67 4.07 10.41
C GLU A 20 4.33 4.43 8.96
N LEU A 21 4.88 3.68 7.99
CA LEU A 21 4.57 3.84 6.57
C LEU A 21 3.09 3.58 6.28
N ASN A 22 2.48 2.62 6.97
CA ASN A 22 1.04 2.34 6.89
C ASN A 22 0.21 3.56 7.33
N ASP A 23 0.49 4.10 8.51
CA ASP A 23 -0.25 5.23 9.07
C ASP A 23 -0.12 6.49 8.20
N TRP A 24 1.11 6.79 7.75
CA TRP A 24 1.37 7.86 6.80
C TRP A 24 0.59 7.67 5.49
N PHE A 25 0.57 6.46 4.93
CA PHE A 25 -0.16 6.17 3.70
C PHE A 25 -1.67 6.34 3.90
N VAL A 26 -2.23 5.91 5.03
CA VAL A 26 -3.66 6.10 5.34
C VAL A 26 -4.02 7.58 5.41
N ALA A 27 -3.21 8.38 6.11
CA ALA A 27 -3.42 9.82 6.23
C ALA A 27 -3.30 10.54 4.88
N ALA A 28 -2.25 10.25 4.12
CA ALA A 28 -2.02 10.85 2.81
C ALA A 28 -3.09 10.44 1.78
N TYR A 29 -3.52 9.17 1.81
CA TYR A 29 -4.58 8.67 0.96
C TYR A 29 -5.92 9.33 1.27
N GLN A 30 -6.28 9.50 2.54
CA GLN A 30 -7.51 10.20 2.92
C GLN A 30 -7.50 11.69 2.54
N ALA A 31 -6.33 12.33 2.50
CA ALA A 31 -6.19 13.72 2.09
C ALA A 31 -6.32 13.92 0.57
N GLN A 32 -5.77 13.00 -0.23
CA GLN A 32 -5.76 13.13 -1.70
C GLN A 32 -6.93 12.44 -2.39
N VAL A 33 -7.46 11.36 -1.82
CA VAL A 33 -8.47 10.51 -2.46
C VAL A 33 -9.82 10.69 -1.77
N PRO A 34 -10.86 11.19 -2.49
CA PRO A 34 -12.20 11.34 -1.92
C PRO A 34 -12.93 10.00 -1.70
N THR A 35 -12.38 8.92 -2.27
CA THR A 35 -12.92 7.56 -2.13
C THR A 35 -12.40 6.88 -0.85
N LYS A 36 -13.30 6.17 -0.15
CA LYS A 36 -12.94 5.41 1.05
C LYS A 36 -11.79 4.44 0.75
N LEU A 37 -10.75 4.49 1.58
CA LEU A 37 -9.64 3.55 1.53
C LEU A 37 -10.15 2.13 1.86
N ASP A 38 -10.05 1.22 0.90
CA ASP A 38 -10.35 -0.19 1.10
C ASP A 38 -9.02 -0.95 1.11
N MET A 39 -8.50 -1.23 2.31
CA MET A 39 -7.18 -1.83 2.48
C MET A 39 -7.25 -3.05 3.41
N GLY A 40 -6.58 -4.13 3.00
CA GLY A 40 -6.23 -5.28 3.85
C GLY A 40 -4.80 -5.16 4.37
N LYS A 41 -4.31 -6.16 5.12
CA LYS A 41 -2.99 -6.11 5.79
C LYS A 41 -1.81 -5.70 4.89
N SER A 42 -1.83 -6.03 3.60
CA SER A 42 -0.74 -5.75 2.65
C SER A 42 -1.26 -5.32 1.27
N CYS A 43 -2.56 -5.05 1.15
CA CYS A 43 -3.25 -4.93 -0.13
C CYS A 43 -4.21 -3.75 -0.13
N VAL A 44 -4.04 -2.81 -1.05
CA VAL A 44 -4.93 -1.68 -1.25
C VAL A 44 -5.83 -1.99 -2.44
N ARG A 45 -7.16 -2.05 -2.22
CA ARG A 45 -8.17 -2.36 -3.24
C ARG A 45 -8.81 -1.08 -3.72
N MET A 46 -8.57 -0.75 -4.99
CA MET A 46 -9.09 0.43 -5.66
C MET A 46 -10.16 -0.01 -6.66
N LYS A 47 -11.42 0.32 -6.42
CA LYS A 47 -12.52 -0.03 -7.35
C LYS A 47 -12.54 0.84 -8.60
N ASN A 48 -12.05 2.08 -8.51
CA ASN A 48 -12.18 3.06 -9.58
C ASN A 48 -10.80 3.45 -10.13
N PRO A 49 -10.39 2.96 -11.32
CA PRO A 49 -9.08 3.25 -11.91
C PRO A 49 -8.82 4.74 -12.15
N LYS A 50 -9.88 5.55 -12.33
CA LYS A 50 -9.75 7.00 -12.56
C LYS A 50 -9.35 7.81 -11.32
N ASN A 51 -9.59 7.27 -10.12
CA ASN A 51 -9.29 7.96 -8.85
C ASN A 51 -8.05 7.37 -8.17
N ILE A 52 -7.21 6.65 -8.92
CA ILE A 52 -5.99 6.08 -8.37
C ILE A 52 -4.97 7.21 -8.21
N PRO A 53 -4.47 7.46 -6.98
CA PRO A 53 -3.46 8.48 -6.75
C PRO A 53 -2.09 7.92 -7.17
N TYR A 54 -1.79 7.99 -8.47
CA TYR A 54 -0.52 7.50 -9.01
C TYR A 54 0.70 8.19 -8.38
N GLU A 55 0.59 9.49 -8.08
CA GLU A 55 1.64 10.24 -7.38
C GLU A 55 1.89 9.69 -5.97
N LEU A 56 0.83 9.47 -5.18
CA LEU A 56 0.95 8.90 -3.84
C LEU A 56 1.55 7.48 -3.86
N ILE A 57 1.18 6.67 -4.85
CA ILE A 57 1.78 5.33 -5.03
C ILE A 57 3.26 5.47 -5.40
N GLY A 58 3.62 6.44 -6.23
CA GLY A 58 5.02 6.75 -6.54
C GLY A 58 5.81 7.14 -5.29
N GLU A 59 5.27 8.03 -4.47
CA GLU A 59 5.89 8.41 -3.19
C GLU A 59 6.00 7.24 -2.22
N LEU A 60 4.96 6.39 -2.14
CA LEU A 60 4.98 5.19 -1.32
C LEU A 60 6.12 4.25 -1.72
N VAL A 61 6.25 3.96 -3.02
CA VAL A 61 7.31 3.09 -3.53
C VAL A 61 8.68 3.74 -3.36
N SER A 62 8.77 5.07 -3.51
CA SER A 62 10.02 5.80 -3.29
C SER A 62 10.43 5.89 -1.82
N LYS A 63 9.47 5.86 -0.88
CA LYS A 63 9.74 5.80 0.57
C LYS A 63 10.22 4.41 1.01
N MET A 64 9.87 3.37 0.27
CA MET A 64 10.30 2.01 0.54
C MET A 64 11.59 1.70 -0.24
N SER A 65 12.73 2.09 0.33
CA SER A 65 14.04 1.73 -0.23
C SER A 65 14.28 0.22 -0.14
N MET A 66 15.02 -0.32 -1.12
CA MET A 66 15.38 -1.74 -1.13
C MET A 66 16.17 -2.16 0.12
N GLU A 67 17.02 -1.28 0.65
CA GLU A 67 17.76 -1.48 1.90
C GLU A 67 16.82 -1.66 3.09
N ARG A 68 15.83 -0.77 3.23
CA ARG A 68 14.81 -0.82 4.29
C ARG A 68 13.98 -2.10 4.19
N TYR A 69 13.67 -2.54 2.97
CA TYR A 69 13.00 -3.82 2.73
C TYR A 69 13.85 -5.01 3.19
N ILE A 70 15.15 -5.02 2.90
CA ILE A 70 16.08 -6.07 3.34
C ILE A 70 16.18 -6.07 4.87
N GLU A 71 16.31 -4.91 5.52
CA GLU A 71 16.34 -4.82 6.99
C GLU A 71 15.08 -5.41 7.64
N LEU A 72 13.90 -5.03 7.13
CA LEU A 72 12.62 -5.53 7.62
C LEU A 72 12.47 -7.03 7.37
N TYR A 73 12.91 -7.50 6.20
CA TYR A 73 12.90 -8.91 5.86
C TYR A 73 13.83 -9.72 6.78
N GLU A 74 15.09 -9.31 6.96
CA GLU A 74 16.04 -9.98 7.86
C GLU A 74 15.55 -10.00 9.31
N LYS A 75 14.98 -8.89 9.80
CA LYS A 75 14.42 -8.78 11.15
C LYS A 75 13.26 -9.76 11.37
N ASN A 76 12.48 -10.05 10.32
CA ASN A 76 11.34 -10.96 10.40
C ASN A 76 11.72 -12.43 10.11
N HIS A 77 12.85 -12.68 9.44
CA HIS A 77 13.30 -14.02 9.03
C HIS A 77 14.37 -14.64 9.93
N ARG A 78 15.13 -13.84 10.71
CA ARG A 78 15.97 -14.37 11.80
C ARG A 78 15.12 -14.64 13.03
N LYS A 79 14.61 -15.86 13.12
CA LYS A 79 14.21 -16.52 14.37
C LYS A 79 15.33 -17.44 14.84
#